data_AF-A0A7C7Y389-F1
#
_entry.id   AF-A0A7C7Y389-F1
#
_cell.length_a   1.000
_cell.length_b   1.000
_cell.length_c   1.000
_cell.angle_alpha   90.00
_cell.angle_beta   90.00
_cell.angle_gamma   90.00
#
_symmetry.space_group_name_H-M   'P 1'
#
loop_
_entity.id
_entity.type
_entity.pdbx_description
1 polymer ?
#
loop_
_entity_poly.entity_id
_entity_poly.type
_entity_poly.pdbx_seq_one_letter_code
_entity_poly.pdbx_strand_id
1 'polypeptide(L)'
;MIPDWCQIIWIEWESAQTSIMPSLRSSWKFEHTLDILGTEPPECIYIGDSYEADYVGATPAGIRCLLVDSGREFAFDPAHRLKSIIDRKRHMTEF
;
A
#
# COMPACT_ATOMS: atom_id res chain seq x y z
N MET A 1 9.06 15.51 -0.60
CA MET A 1 9.19 15.69 0.86
C MET A 1 7.93 15.09 1.42
N ILE A 2 8.01 14.06 2.27
CA ILE A 2 6.78 13.48 2.86
C ILE A 2 6.11 14.62 3.63
N PRO A 3 4.83 14.95 3.34
CA PRO A 3 4.14 15.91 4.16
C PRO A 3 4.16 15.44 5.62
N ASP A 4 4.33 16.37 6.55
CA ASP A 4 4.33 16.12 7.99
C ASP A 4 3.02 15.47 8.50
N TRP A 5 1.95 15.56 7.72
CA TRP A 5 0.68 14.88 7.97
C TRP A 5 0.61 13.42 7.46
N CYS A 6 1.55 12.97 6.63
CA CYS A 6 1.44 11.69 5.94
C CYS A 6 2.24 10.57 6.63
N GLN A 7 1.54 9.49 7.01
CA GLN A 7 2.14 8.27 7.53
C GLN A 7 2.44 7.28 6.39
N ILE A 8 3.69 6.83 6.28
CA ILE A 8 4.02 5.66 5.46
C ILE A 8 3.76 4.42 6.30
N ILE A 9 2.82 3.60 5.86
CA ILE A 9 2.53 2.32 6.48
C ILE A 9 3.21 1.23 5.65
N TRP A 10 3.95 0.36 6.33
CA TRP A 10 4.48 -0.87 5.75
C TRP A 10 3.95 -2.06 6.55
N ILE A 11 3.27 -2.98 5.88
CA ILE A 11 2.62 -4.13 6.51
C ILE A 11 3.39 -5.37 6.05
N GLU A 12 4.35 -5.81 6.86
CA GLU A 12 4.93 -7.13 6.72
C GLU A 12 4.00 -8.13 7.40
N TRP A 13 3.40 -9.03 6.62
CA TRP A 13 2.61 -10.14 7.16
C TRP A 13 3.25 -11.45 6.70
N GLU A 14 3.90 -12.17 7.61
CA GLU A 14 4.39 -13.52 7.33
C GLU A 14 3.18 -14.44 7.06
N SER A 15 3.21 -15.10 5.91
CA SER A 15 2.18 -15.99 5.37
C SER A 15 2.00 -17.31 6.16
N ALA A 16 2.50 -17.38 7.39
CA ALA A 16 2.60 -18.61 8.20
C ALA A 16 1.27 -19.08 8.83
N GLN A 17 0.13 -18.43 8.59
CA GLN A 17 -1.18 -18.84 9.12
C GLN A 17 -2.22 -19.01 8.01
N THR A 18 -1.98 -19.97 7.11
CA THR A 18 -2.75 -20.23 5.88
C THR A 18 -4.11 -20.92 6.10
N SER A 19 -4.55 -21.18 7.34
CA SER A 19 -5.81 -21.92 7.57
C SER A 19 -7.05 -21.04 7.72
N ILE A 20 -6.91 -19.71 7.87
CA ILE A 20 -8.06 -18.79 8.04
C ILE A 20 -7.86 -17.47 7.26
N MET A 21 -6.94 -17.41 6.29
CA MET A 21 -6.71 -16.15 5.58
C MET A 21 -7.88 -15.81 4.64
N PRO A 22 -8.49 -14.62 4.78
CA PRO A 22 -9.30 -14.05 3.72
C PRO A 22 -8.48 -13.96 2.43
N SER A 23 -9.16 -14.02 1.28
CA SER A 23 -8.58 -13.79 -0.06
C SER A 23 -7.45 -12.75 -0.05
N LEU A 24 -6.40 -12.94 -0.87
CA LEU A 24 -5.31 -11.95 -1.05
C LEU A 24 -5.84 -10.54 -1.38
N ARG A 25 -7.08 -10.44 -1.88
CA ARG A 25 -7.78 -9.18 -2.17
C ARG A 25 -8.53 -8.58 -1.00
N SER A 26 -8.43 -9.15 0.20
CA SER A 26 -9.17 -8.70 1.37
C SER A 26 -8.48 -7.53 2.05
N SER A 27 -9.26 -6.48 2.31
CA SER A 27 -8.80 -5.24 2.95
C SER A 27 -8.56 -5.35 4.45
N TRP A 28 -8.91 -6.47 5.08
CA TRP A 28 -8.94 -6.58 6.55
C TRP A 28 -7.61 -6.25 7.23
N LYS A 29 -6.46 -6.64 6.64
CA LYS A 29 -5.13 -6.33 7.21
C LYS A 29 -4.85 -4.83 7.21
N PHE A 30 -5.38 -4.11 6.23
CA PHE A 30 -5.24 -2.67 6.09
C PHE A 30 -6.14 -1.93 7.08
N GLU A 31 -7.41 -2.31 7.13
CA GLU A 31 -8.38 -1.79 8.11
C GLU A 31 -7.87 -2.00 9.54
N HIS A 32 -7.43 -3.22 9.87
CA HIS A 32 -6.88 -3.52 11.17
C HIS A 32 -5.63 -2.71 11.51
N THR A 33 -4.78 -2.43 10.52
CA THR A 33 -3.59 -1.59 10.71
C THR A 33 -3.98 -0.13 10.97
N LEU A 34 -4.96 0.41 10.24
CA LEU A 34 -5.50 1.75 10.48
C LEU A 34 -6.07 1.87 11.89
N ASP A 35 -6.83 0.87 12.35
CA ASP A 35 -7.39 0.81 13.71
C ASP A 35 -6.29 0.83 14.79
N ILE A 36 -5.23 0.04 14.61
CA ILE A 36 -4.09 0.00 15.55
C ILE A 36 -3.35 1.34 15.59
N LEU A 37 -3.17 1.96 14.42
CA LEU A 37 -2.45 3.23 14.30
C LEU A 37 -3.31 4.44 14.67
N GLY A 38 -4.63 4.29 14.75
CA GLY A 38 -5.57 5.36 15.04
C GLY A 38 -5.54 6.48 13.98
N THR A 39 -5.36 6.12 12.72
CA THR A 39 -5.22 7.06 11.59
C THR A 39 -6.25 6.79 10.52
N GLU A 40 -6.63 7.83 9.78
CA GLU A 40 -7.59 7.72 8.69
C GLU A 40 -6.90 7.35 7.36
N PRO A 41 -7.56 6.58 6.47
CA PRO A 41 -6.98 6.20 5.18
C PRO A 41 -6.37 7.34 4.35
N PRO A 42 -6.96 8.56 4.27
CA PRO A 42 -6.38 9.67 3.53
C PRO A 42 -5.05 10.20 4.08
N GLU A 43 -4.74 9.93 5.35
CA GLU A 43 -3.48 10.31 6.01
C GLU A 43 -2.35 9.32 5.72
N CYS A 44 -2.67 8.22 5.02
CA CYS A 44 -1.78 7.08 4.85
C CYS A 44 -1.38 6.87 3.41
N ILE A 45 -0.11 6.49 3.22
CA ILE A 45 0.38 5.89 1.99
C ILE A 45 0.92 4.50 2.31
N TYR A 46 0.39 3.51 1.59
CA TYR A 46 0.91 2.16 1.61
C TYR A 46 1.86 1.94 0.43
N ILE A 47 2.98 1.26 0.66
CA ILE A 47 3.94 0.90 -0.39
C ILE A 47 4.11 -0.61 -0.41
N GLY A 48 3.83 -1.25 -1.54
CA GLY A 48 3.96 -2.69 -1.72
C GLY A 48 4.57 -3.07 -3.06
N ASP A 49 4.83 -4.35 -3.26
CA ASP A 49 5.40 -4.93 -4.48
C ASP A 49 4.51 -6.02 -5.10
N SER A 50 3.44 -6.44 -4.41
CA SER A 50 2.47 -7.40 -4.91
C SER A 50 1.18 -6.74 -5.41
N TYR A 51 0.93 -6.75 -6.72
CA TYR A 51 -0.29 -6.14 -7.26
C TYR A 51 -1.58 -6.66 -6.59
N GLU A 52 -1.70 -7.98 -6.39
CA GLU A 52 -2.93 -8.54 -5.82
C GLU A 52 -3.04 -8.33 -4.31
N ALA A 53 -1.95 -8.53 -3.57
CA ALA A 53 -1.99 -8.46 -2.10
C ALA A 53 -1.88 -7.03 -1.55
N ASP A 54 -1.22 -6.14 -2.30
CA ASP A 54 -0.91 -4.78 -1.87
C ASP A 54 -1.78 -3.76 -2.55
N TYR A 55 -1.76 -3.72 -3.88
CA TYR A 55 -2.52 -2.71 -4.62
C TYR A 55 -4.02 -2.99 -4.57
N VAL A 56 -4.43 -4.19 -4.98
CA VAL A 56 -5.85 -4.60 -4.93
C VAL A 56 -6.33 -4.77 -3.49
N GLY A 57 -5.48 -5.28 -2.59
CA GLY A 57 -5.83 -5.44 -1.17
C GLY A 57 -6.03 -4.11 -0.42
N ALA A 58 -5.21 -3.09 -0.68
CA ALA A 58 -5.31 -1.79 0.01
C ALA A 58 -6.46 -0.92 -0.50
N THR A 59 -6.81 -1.07 -1.78
CA THR A 59 -7.80 -0.20 -2.45
C THR A 59 -9.16 -0.14 -1.73
N PRO A 60 -9.78 -1.27 -1.29
CA PRO A 60 -11.06 -1.23 -0.57
C PRO A 60 -10.97 -0.59 0.82
N ALA A 61 -9.78 -0.56 1.45
CA ALA A 61 -9.56 0.14 2.73
C ALA A 61 -9.44 1.67 2.55
N GLY A 62 -9.52 2.19 1.31
CA GLY A 62 -9.39 3.61 1.01
C GLY A 62 -7.96 4.15 1.15
N ILE A 63 -6.98 3.28 1.39
CA ILE A 63 -5.58 3.67 1.54
C ILE A 63 -4.99 3.91 0.15
N ARG A 64 -4.27 5.03 -0.01
CA ARG A 64 -3.50 5.28 -1.22
C ARG A 64 -2.33 4.30 -1.29
N CYS A 65 -2.27 3.50 -2.35
CA CYS A 65 -1.23 2.51 -2.55
C CYS A 65 -0.26 2.94 -3.66
N LEU A 66 1.05 2.88 -3.37
CA LEU A 66 2.11 2.99 -4.35
C LEU A 66 2.73 1.60 -4.59
N LEU A 67 2.63 1.10 -5.80
CA LEU A 67 3.13 -0.23 -6.17
C LEU A 67 4.48 -0.15 -6.84
N VAL A 68 5.45 -0.91 -6.34
CA VAL A 68 6.72 -1.16 -7.02
C VAL A 68 6.47 -2.12 -8.18
N ASP A 69 6.37 -1.58 -9.39
CA ASP A 69 6.20 -2.35 -10.63
C ASP A 69 7.15 -1.75 -11.69
N SER A 70 8.43 -2.10 -11.55
CA SER A 70 9.51 -1.69 -12.44
C SER A 70 9.34 -2.25 -13.85
N GLY A 71 8.73 -3.44 -13.96
CA GLY A 71 8.52 -4.17 -15.22
C GLY A 71 7.38 -3.61 -16.07
N ARG A 72 6.47 -2.81 -15.49
CA ARG A 72 5.23 -2.41 -16.14
C ARG A 72 4.32 -3.58 -16.49
N GLU A 73 4.27 -4.54 -15.58
CA GLU A 73 3.54 -5.78 -15.74
C GLU A 73 2.02 -5.58 -15.59
N PHE A 74 1.60 -4.62 -14.75
CA PHE A 74 0.19 -4.42 -14.44
C PHE A 74 -0.36 -3.11 -15.02
N ALA A 75 -1.63 -3.13 -15.43
CA ALA A 75 -2.36 -1.95 -15.91
C ALA A 75 -3.12 -1.27 -14.77
N PHE A 76 -2.57 -0.19 -14.22
CA PHE A 76 -3.16 0.66 -13.19
C PHE A 76 -2.67 2.11 -13.36
N ASP A 77 -3.16 3.03 -12.51
CA ASP A 77 -2.79 4.45 -12.59
C ASP A 77 -1.25 4.64 -12.51
N PRO A 78 -0.61 5.20 -13.54
CA PRO A 78 0.83 5.47 -13.53
C PRO A 78 1.30 6.34 -12.36
N ALA A 79 0.43 7.19 -11.79
CA ALA A 79 0.77 8.02 -10.62
C ALA A 79 1.06 7.17 -9.38
N HIS A 80 0.50 5.97 -9.30
CA HIS A 80 0.69 5.02 -8.21
C HIS A 80 1.90 4.10 -8.40
N ARG A 81 2.64 4.23 -9.51
CA ARG A 81 3.72 3.30 -9.85
C ARG A 81 5.07 3.81 -9.36
N LEU A 82 5.77 2.98 -8.61
CA LEU A 82 7.18 3.16 -8.26
C LEU A 82 8.07 2.24 -9.11
N LYS A 83 9.25 2.75 -9.48
CA LYS A 83 10.30 1.92 -10.08
C LYS A 83 11.06 1.10 -9.04
N SER A 84 11.21 1.64 -7.84
CA SER A 84 11.86 0.99 -6.70
C SER A 84 11.42 1.68 -5.41
N ILE A 85 11.54 1.00 -4.27
CA ILE A 85 11.29 1.60 -2.94
C ILE A 85 12.26 2.78 -2.69
N ILE A 86 13.46 2.74 -3.26
CA ILE A 86 14.48 3.78 -3.12
C ILE A 86 14.08 5.05 -3.89
N ASP A 87 13.35 4.92 -4.99
CA ASP A 87 12.88 6.04 -5.83
C ASP A 87 11.71 6.84 -5.23
N ARG A 88 11.26 6.52 -4.01
CA ARG A 88 10.11 7.17 -3.34
C ARG A 88 10.17 8.70 -3.27
N LYS A 89 11.36 9.31 -3.36
CA LYS A 89 11.54 10.77 -3.30
C LYS A 89 10.83 11.54 -4.42
N ARG A 90 10.59 10.94 -5.59
CA ARG A 90 9.98 11.63 -6.75
C ARG A 90 8.46 11.73 -6.69
N HIS A 91 7.77 10.72 -6.15
CA HIS A 91 6.31 10.72 -6.10
C HIS A 91 5.78 11.57 -4.93
N MET A 92 6.56 11.72 -3.87
CA MET A 92 6.16 12.44 -2.66
C MET A 92 6.37 13.96 -2.73
N THR A 93 6.42 14.55 -3.92
CA THR A 93 6.50 16.02 -4.13
C THR A 93 5.31 16.58 -4.89
N GLU A 94 4.45 15.71 -5.43
CA GLU A 94 3.28 16.07 -6.23
C GLU A 94 1.95 15.76 -5.49
N PHE A 95 2.04 15.44 -4.20
CA PHE A 95 0.90 15.19 -3.32
C PHE A 95 0.59 16.39 -2.43
#